data_AF-A0A6N2L4X5-F1
#
_entry.id   AF-A0A6N2L4X5-F1
#
_cell.length_a   1.000
_cell.length_b   1.000
_cell.length_c   1.000
_cell.angle_alpha   90.00
_cell.angle_beta   90.00
_cell.angle_gamma   90.00
#
_symmetry.space_group_name_H-M   'P 1'
#
loop_
_entity.id
_entity.type
_entity.pdbx_description
1 polymer ?
#
loop_
_entity_poly.entity_id
_entity_poly.type
_entity_poly.pdbx_seq_one_letter_code
_entity_poly.pdbx_strand_id
1 'polypeptide(L)'
;MFLMARKIKALGVKMVISGEGSDEIFGGYLYFHKAPNKEELHRETCQKIKALHQYDCLRANKATSAWGLEARVPFLDKDFINVAMAIDPEWKMIKPGQGHIEKWVLRKAFDDEEHPYLPKHILYRQKEQFSDGVGYSWIDGLKAHAAQHVTDKMMQNAEHIYPHNTPATKEGYYYRMIFERFFPQPGCLFLEEPV
;
A
#
# COMPACT_ATOMS: atom_id res chain seq x y z
N MET A 1 6.17 9.85 0.82
CA MET A 1 7.04 9.16 1.80
C MET A 1 8.52 9.58 1.71
N PHE A 2 9.19 9.43 0.55
CA PHE A 2 10.61 9.81 0.39
C PHE A 2 10.93 11.26 0.83
N LEU A 3 10.17 12.26 0.35
CA LEU A 3 10.37 13.66 0.73
C LEU A 3 10.06 13.93 2.22
N MET A 4 9.09 13.22 2.79
CA MET A 4 8.73 13.31 4.21
C MET A 4 9.87 12.78 5.08
N ALA A 5 10.45 11.64 4.72
CA ALA A 5 11.58 11.04 5.45
C ALA A 5 12.79 11.99 5.50
N ARG A 6 13.10 12.69 4.40
CA ARG A 6 14.14 13.75 4.38
C ARG A 6 13.90 14.82 5.45
N LYS A 7 12.66 15.31 5.56
CA LYS A 7 12.29 16.35 6.52
C LYS A 7 12.36 15.85 7.96
N ILE A 8 11.86 14.64 8.23
CA ILE A 8 11.95 14.01 9.56
C ILE A 8 13.41 13.82 9.98
N LYS A 9 14.26 13.34 9.06
CA LYS A 9 15.69 13.16 9.35
C LYS A 9 16.38 14.47 9.70
N ALA A 10 16.02 15.56 9.03
CA ALA A 10 16.58 16.89 9.30
C ALA A 10 16.25 17.40 10.71
N LEU A 11 15.21 16.87 11.36
CA LEU A 11 14.88 17.15 12.76
C LEU A 11 15.68 16.28 13.75
N GLY A 12 16.59 15.43 13.27
CA GLY A 12 17.40 14.54 14.10
C GLY A 12 16.72 13.21 14.47
N VAL A 13 15.48 13.00 14.05
CA VAL A 13 14.74 11.75 14.28
C VAL A 13 15.36 10.61 13.47
N LYS A 14 15.51 9.44 14.11
CA LYS A 14 16.14 8.26 13.50
C LYS A 14 15.20 7.08 13.27
N MET A 15 14.04 7.08 13.94
CA MET A 15 13.05 6.01 13.84
C MET A 15 11.63 6.59 13.91
N VAL A 16 10.72 6.02 13.12
CA VAL A 16 9.28 6.31 13.14
C VAL A 16 8.47 5.02 13.13
N ILE A 17 7.24 5.10 13.66
CA ILE A 17 6.25 4.04 13.59
C ILE A 17 5.30 4.35 12.43
N SER A 18 4.95 3.32 11.65
CA SER A 18 4.02 3.41 10.52
C SER A 18 2.92 2.35 10.63
N GLY A 19 1.77 2.64 10.00
CA GLY A 19 0.57 1.80 10.03
C GLY A 19 0.47 0.76 8.89
N GLU A 20 1.54 0.56 8.12
CA GLU A 20 1.52 -0.42 7.01
C GLU A 20 1.22 -1.84 7.51
N GLY A 21 0.50 -2.62 6.72
CA GLY A 21 -0.01 -3.94 7.10
C GLY A 21 -1.43 -3.95 7.64
N SER A 22 -1.93 -2.81 8.13
CA SER A 22 -3.28 -2.72 8.71
C SER A 22 -4.38 -3.05 7.69
N ASP A 23 -4.26 -2.56 6.45
CA ASP A 23 -5.24 -2.81 5.40
C ASP A 23 -5.23 -4.27 4.94
N GLU A 24 -4.05 -4.87 4.82
CA GLU A 24 -3.86 -6.26 4.40
C GLU A 24 -4.34 -7.27 5.43
N ILE A 25 -4.20 -6.97 6.73
CA ILE A 25 -4.63 -7.86 7.81
C ILE A 25 -6.15 -7.79 8.05
N PHE A 26 -6.73 -6.60 7.93
CA PHE A 26 -8.12 -6.34 8.35
C PHE A 26 -9.09 -6.06 7.20
N GLY A 27 -8.67 -6.25 5.93
CA GLY A 27 -9.54 -6.02 4.78
C GLY A 27 -9.91 -4.54 4.62
N GLY A 28 -8.93 -3.66 4.71
CA GLY A 28 -9.15 -2.21 4.79
C GLY A 28 -9.34 -1.49 3.44
N TYR A 29 -8.98 -2.14 2.33
CA TYR A 29 -9.17 -1.57 0.99
C TYR A 29 -10.64 -1.55 0.57
N LEU A 30 -11.07 -0.50 -0.13
CA LEU A 30 -12.48 -0.33 -0.53
C LEU A 30 -13.01 -1.47 -1.41
N TYR A 31 -12.15 -2.19 -2.13
CA TYR A 31 -12.60 -3.35 -2.92
C TYR A 31 -13.03 -4.55 -2.05
N PHE A 32 -12.63 -4.62 -0.78
CA PHE A 32 -13.13 -5.65 0.16
C PHE A 32 -14.63 -5.52 0.46
N HIS A 33 -15.25 -4.37 0.17
CA HIS A 33 -16.72 -4.24 0.20
C HIS A 33 -17.41 -5.19 -0.79
N LYS A 34 -16.68 -5.67 -1.80
CA LYS A 34 -17.16 -6.60 -2.82
C LYS A 34 -16.72 -8.04 -2.54
N ALA A 35 -16.14 -8.33 -1.37
CA ALA A 35 -15.79 -9.70 -1.00
C ALA A 35 -17.07 -10.56 -0.97
N PRO A 36 -17.11 -11.69 -1.69
CA PRO A 36 -18.33 -12.47 -1.84
C PRO A 36 -18.71 -13.21 -0.55
N ASN A 37 -17.72 -13.60 0.26
CA ASN A 37 -17.87 -14.28 1.54
C ASN A 37 -16.60 -14.12 2.38
N LYS A 38 -16.64 -14.61 3.62
CA LYS A 38 -15.56 -14.47 4.59
C LYS A 38 -14.32 -15.31 4.22
N GLU A 39 -14.50 -16.42 3.53
CA GLU A 39 -13.43 -17.29 3.07
C GLU A 39 -12.58 -16.62 1.98
N GLU A 40 -13.22 -15.98 1.00
CA GLU A 40 -12.53 -15.21 -0.04
C GLU A 40 -11.85 -13.96 0.53
N LEU A 41 -12.48 -13.27 1.50
CA LEU A 41 -11.81 -12.18 2.23
C LEU A 41 -10.54 -12.68 2.93
N HIS A 42 -10.63 -13.82 3.63
CA HIS A 42 -9.48 -14.40 4.32
C HIS A 42 -8.37 -14.84 3.36
N ARG A 43 -8.73 -15.45 2.22
CA ARG A 43 -7.76 -15.84 1.19
C ARG A 43 -7.04 -14.63 0.63
N GLU A 44 -7.77 -13.58 0.27
CA GLU A 44 -7.22 -12.34 -0.26
C GLU A 44 -6.30 -11.64 0.75
N THR A 45 -6.71 -11.52 2.02
CA THR A 45 -5.85 -10.95 3.08
C THR A 45 -4.56 -11.75 3.27
N CYS A 46 -4.63 -13.09 3.26
CA CYS A 46 -3.44 -13.94 3.28
C CYS A 46 -2.52 -13.70 2.08
N GLN A 47 -3.07 -13.61 0.87
CA GLN A 47 -2.30 -13.32 -0.35
C GLN A 47 -1.63 -11.94 -0.27
N LYS A 48 -2.36 -10.92 0.18
CA LYS A 48 -1.84 -9.56 0.34
C LYS A 48 -0.69 -9.49 1.35
N ILE A 49 -0.84 -10.13 2.51
CA ILE A 49 0.23 -10.20 3.52
C ILE A 49 1.48 -10.87 2.94
N LYS A 50 1.32 -11.98 2.21
CA LYS A 50 2.44 -12.67 1.57
C LYS A 50 3.13 -11.81 0.51
N ALA A 51 2.39 -10.93 -0.18
CA ALA A 51 2.93 -10.08 -1.24
C ALA A 51 3.48 -8.73 -0.74
N LEU A 52 3.27 -8.36 0.53
CA LEU A 52 3.66 -7.05 1.09
C LEU A 52 5.12 -6.68 0.84
N HIS A 53 6.03 -7.66 0.82
CA HIS A 53 7.46 -7.44 0.58
C HIS A 53 7.77 -6.84 -0.81
N GLN A 54 6.86 -6.99 -1.78
CA GLN A 54 6.99 -6.45 -3.13
C GLN A 54 6.33 -5.07 -3.27
N TYR A 55 5.45 -4.69 -2.35
CA TYR A 55 4.62 -3.49 -2.42
C TYR A 55 4.90 -2.54 -1.25
N ASP A 56 4.04 -2.52 -0.23
CA ASP A 56 4.03 -1.52 0.82
C ASP A 56 5.27 -1.59 1.72
N CYS A 57 5.77 -2.79 2.03
CA CYS A 57 7.03 -2.94 2.77
C CYS A 57 8.22 -2.44 1.96
N LEU A 58 8.24 -2.72 0.64
CA LEU A 58 9.29 -2.25 -0.27
C LEU A 58 9.34 -0.72 -0.28
N ARG A 59 8.17 -0.09 -0.48
CA ARG A 59 8.01 1.37 -0.49
C ARG A 59 8.39 1.96 0.86
N ALA A 60 7.84 1.44 1.95
CA ALA A 60 8.05 1.97 3.28
C ALA A 60 9.52 1.93 3.68
N ASN A 61 10.16 0.76 3.53
CA ASN A 61 11.55 0.57 3.89
C ASN A 61 12.51 1.39 3.01
N LYS A 62 12.43 1.26 1.67
CA LYS A 62 13.39 1.92 0.78
C LYS A 62 13.22 3.45 0.79
N ALA A 63 11.99 3.96 0.85
CA ALA A 63 11.75 5.40 0.83
C ALA A 63 12.26 6.10 2.10
N THR A 64 12.16 5.48 3.28
CA THR A 64 12.68 6.06 4.53
C THR A 64 14.18 5.83 4.67
N SER A 65 14.67 4.64 4.31
CA SER A 65 16.10 4.29 4.38
C SER A 65 16.97 5.16 3.49
N ALA A 66 16.43 5.69 2.38
CA ALA A 66 17.14 6.66 1.53
C ALA A 66 17.60 7.93 2.27
N TRP A 67 17.03 8.21 3.45
CA TRP A 67 17.42 9.32 4.33
C TRP A 67 17.93 8.85 5.69
N GLY A 68 18.27 7.56 5.83
CA GLY A 68 18.72 6.98 7.10
C GLY A 68 17.68 7.09 8.21
N LEU A 69 16.40 6.90 7.87
CA LEU A 69 15.27 6.86 8.78
C LEU A 69 14.70 5.44 8.83
N GLU A 70 14.72 4.83 10.02
CA GLU A 70 14.13 3.51 10.26
C GLU A 70 12.60 3.62 10.38
N ALA A 71 11.86 2.77 9.68
CA ALA A 71 10.42 2.64 9.81
C ALA A 71 10.08 1.30 10.49
N ARG A 72 9.32 1.35 11.58
CA ARG A 72 8.77 0.16 12.25
C ARG A 72 7.28 0.03 11.96
N VAL A 73 6.81 -1.19 11.76
CA VAL A 73 5.45 -1.51 11.30
C VAL A 73 4.79 -2.50 12.27
N PRO A 74 4.25 -2.03 13.42
CA PRO A 74 3.75 -2.91 14.48
C PRO A 74 2.61 -3.84 14.05
N PHE A 75 1.81 -3.46 13.06
CA PHE A 75 0.80 -4.35 12.48
C PHE A 75 1.40 -5.61 11.86
N LEU A 76 2.67 -5.57 11.44
CA LEU A 76 3.37 -6.70 10.84
C LEU A 76 4.25 -7.46 11.83
N ASP A 77 4.10 -7.18 13.13
CA ASP A 77 4.68 -8.03 14.16
C ASP A 77 4.11 -9.46 14.06
N LYS A 78 4.98 -10.46 14.25
CA LYS A 78 4.61 -11.86 14.04
C LYS A 78 3.54 -12.33 15.03
N ASP A 79 3.65 -11.94 16.29
CA ASP A 79 2.71 -12.35 17.32
C ASP A 79 1.37 -11.63 17.13
N PHE A 80 1.42 -10.35 16.73
CA PHE A 80 0.21 -9.61 16.35
C PHE A 80 -0.48 -10.24 15.14
N ILE A 81 0.25 -10.60 14.07
CA ILE A 81 -0.32 -11.27 12.90
C ILE A 81 -0.99 -12.58 13.31
N ASN A 82 -0.35 -13.40 14.16
CA ASN A 82 -0.92 -14.67 14.60
C ASN A 82 -2.28 -14.47 15.29
N VAL A 83 -2.40 -13.46 16.17
CA VAL A 83 -3.67 -13.14 16.82
C VAL A 83 -4.67 -12.57 15.82
N ALA A 84 -4.28 -11.56 15.04
CA ALA A 84 -5.18 -10.86 14.14
C ALA A 84 -5.71 -11.76 13.01
N MET A 85 -4.92 -12.73 12.55
CA MET A 85 -5.33 -13.68 11.50
C MET A 85 -6.11 -14.88 12.03
N ALA A 86 -6.08 -15.15 13.35
CA ALA A 86 -6.90 -16.17 13.99
C ALA A 86 -8.35 -15.72 14.29
N ILE A 87 -8.64 -14.42 14.21
CA ILE A 87 -10.01 -13.89 14.33
C ILE A 87 -10.87 -14.45 13.19
N ASP A 88 -12.10 -14.91 13.50
CA ASP A 88 -13.06 -15.33 12.47
C ASP A 88 -13.20 -14.20 11.43
N PRO A 89 -12.89 -14.46 10.14
CA PRO A 89 -12.96 -13.45 9.09
C PRO A 89 -14.33 -12.78 8.96
N GLU A 90 -15.39 -13.39 9.51
CA GLU A 90 -16.72 -12.78 9.62
C GLU A 90 -16.71 -11.41 10.35
N TRP A 91 -15.79 -11.21 11.30
CA TRP A 91 -15.61 -9.93 12.01
C TRP A 91 -14.84 -8.88 11.20
N LYS A 92 -14.17 -9.31 10.13
CA LYS A 92 -13.48 -8.44 9.17
C LYS A 92 -14.36 -8.09 7.97
N MET A 93 -15.45 -8.83 7.75
CA MET A 93 -16.42 -8.56 6.69
C MET A 93 -17.05 -7.18 6.86
N ILE A 94 -17.10 -6.45 5.76
CA ILE A 94 -17.73 -5.13 5.69
C ILE A 94 -19.22 -5.33 5.44
N LYS A 95 -20.05 -4.89 6.39
CA LYS A 95 -21.50 -5.08 6.39
C LYS A 95 -22.19 -3.74 6.65
N PRO A 96 -22.39 -2.91 5.61
CA PRO A 96 -22.97 -1.58 5.78
C PRO A 96 -24.36 -1.61 6.45
N GLY A 97 -25.18 -2.63 6.18
CA GLY A 97 -26.48 -2.81 6.81
C GLY A 97 -26.43 -3.08 8.33
N GLN A 98 -25.26 -3.42 8.88
CA GLN A 98 -25.00 -3.59 10.31
C GLN A 98 -24.13 -2.46 10.86
N GLY A 99 -23.82 -1.43 10.06
CA GLY A 99 -22.89 -0.35 10.43
C GLY A 99 -21.41 -0.74 10.42
N HIS A 100 -21.07 -1.96 9.98
CA HIS A 100 -19.68 -2.40 9.90
C HIS A 100 -19.02 -1.78 8.66
N ILE A 101 -18.05 -0.90 8.91
CA ILE A 101 -17.16 -0.33 7.89
C ILE A 101 -15.85 -1.11 7.81
N GLU A 102 -14.96 -0.75 6.89
CA GLU A 102 -13.65 -1.37 6.77
C GLU A 102 -12.87 -1.34 8.08
N LYS A 103 -12.17 -2.44 8.39
CA LYS A 103 -11.43 -2.63 9.65
C LYS A 103 -12.31 -2.52 10.91
N TRP A 104 -13.60 -2.87 10.83
CA TRP A 104 -14.54 -2.75 11.96
C TRP A 104 -14.00 -3.32 13.27
N VAL A 105 -13.54 -4.57 13.27
CA VAL A 105 -13.00 -5.23 14.47
C VAL A 105 -11.81 -4.47 15.09
N LEU A 106 -10.95 -3.88 14.27
CA LEU A 106 -9.85 -3.04 14.72
C LEU A 106 -10.38 -1.74 15.35
N ARG A 107 -11.32 -1.07 14.69
CA ARG A 107 -11.92 0.17 15.21
C ARG A 107 -12.59 -0.07 16.57
N LYS A 108 -13.34 -1.16 16.70
CA LYS A 108 -13.99 -1.56 17.96
C LYS A 108 -12.98 -1.89 19.07
N ALA A 109 -11.84 -2.48 18.74
CA ALA A 109 -10.79 -2.76 19.74
C ALA A 109 -10.16 -1.48 20.34
N PHE A 110 -10.22 -0.36 19.62
CA PHE A 110 -9.72 0.95 20.09
C PHE A 110 -10.86 1.92 20.47
N ASP A 111 -12.10 1.44 20.53
CA ASP A 111 -13.27 2.23 20.87
C ASP A 111 -13.51 2.27 22.39
N ASP A 112 -12.62 2.96 23.09
CA ASP A 112 -12.70 3.18 24.54
C ASP A 112 -13.52 4.44 24.85
N GLU A 113 -14.63 4.29 25.59
CA GLU A 113 -15.50 5.41 25.98
C GLU A 113 -14.95 6.20 27.18
N GLU A 114 -14.19 5.55 28.05
CA GLU A 114 -13.64 6.18 29.26
C GLU A 114 -12.31 6.88 28.95
N HIS A 115 -11.46 6.23 28.13
CA HIS A 115 -10.12 6.68 27.79
C HIS A 115 -9.88 6.62 26.27
N PRO A 116 -10.57 7.48 25.48
CA PRO A 116 -10.53 7.41 24.03
C PRO A 116 -9.12 7.66 23.47
N TYR A 117 -8.61 6.69 22.69
CA TYR A 117 -7.33 6.83 21.96
C TYR A 117 -7.41 7.86 20.83
N LEU A 118 -8.58 7.98 20.19
CA LEU A 118 -8.85 8.86 19.05
C LEU A 118 -10.24 9.50 19.17
N PRO A 119 -10.45 10.72 18.64
CA PRO A 119 -11.79 11.27 18.48
C PRO A 119 -12.68 10.35 17.64
N LYS A 120 -13.96 10.19 18.01
CA LYS A 120 -14.91 9.29 17.33
C LYS A 120 -15.01 9.51 15.82
N HIS A 121 -14.98 10.77 15.39
CA HIS A 121 -15.03 11.12 13.96
C HIS A 121 -13.79 10.67 13.18
N ILE A 122 -12.64 10.48 13.83
CA ILE A 122 -11.44 9.87 13.24
C ILE A 122 -11.54 8.35 13.31
N LEU A 123 -11.92 7.81 14.47
CA LEU A 123 -12.05 6.37 14.71
C LEU A 123 -13.04 5.70 13.75
N TYR A 124 -14.08 6.40 13.32
CA TYR A 124 -15.10 5.92 12.38
C TYR A 124 -15.05 6.61 11.02
N ARG A 125 -13.96 7.33 10.71
CA ARG A 125 -13.75 7.92 9.39
C ARG A 125 -13.57 6.82 8.34
N GLN A 126 -14.24 6.96 7.21
CA GLN A 126 -14.03 6.10 6.04
C GLN A 126 -12.58 6.16 5.58
N LYS A 127 -12.06 5.01 5.14
CA LYS A 127 -10.72 4.89 4.56
C LYS A 127 -10.57 5.77 3.33
N GLU A 128 -9.48 6.52 3.31
CA GLU A 128 -8.95 7.19 2.12
C GLU A 128 -7.54 6.65 1.84
N GLN A 129 -7.22 6.40 0.57
CA GLN A 129 -5.89 5.97 0.18
C GLN A 129 -4.89 7.12 0.28
N PHE A 130 -3.62 6.78 0.51
CA PHE A 130 -2.55 7.77 0.67
C PHE A 130 -2.39 8.64 -0.58
N SER A 131 -2.59 8.07 -1.77
CA SER A 131 -2.56 8.77 -3.06
C SER A 131 -3.61 9.88 -3.18
N ASP A 132 -4.79 9.66 -2.63
CA ASP A 132 -5.89 10.63 -2.69
C ASP A 132 -5.70 11.72 -1.63
N GLY A 133 -5.18 11.34 -0.46
CA GLY A 133 -4.92 12.25 0.66
C GLY A 133 -3.76 13.23 0.45
N VAL A 134 -2.82 12.95 -0.47
CA VAL A 134 -1.71 13.89 -0.78
C VAL A 134 -2.10 15.00 -1.76
N GLY A 135 -3.26 14.88 -2.42
CA GLY A 135 -3.81 15.87 -3.35
C GLY A 135 -3.79 15.40 -4.81
N TYR A 136 -4.95 15.54 -5.48
CA TYR A 136 -5.17 15.09 -6.86
C TYR A 136 -4.19 15.69 -7.88
N SER A 137 -3.75 16.93 -7.68
CA SER A 137 -2.81 17.61 -8.57
C SER A 137 -1.45 16.90 -8.69
N TRP A 138 -1.06 16.12 -7.68
CA TRP A 138 0.18 15.36 -7.72
C TRP A 138 0.15 14.25 -8.77
N ILE A 139 -0.94 13.48 -8.81
CA ILE A 139 -1.12 12.36 -9.76
C ILE A 139 -1.25 12.90 -11.17
N ASP A 140 -2.06 13.95 -11.36
CA ASP A 140 -2.25 14.55 -12.67
C ASP A 140 -0.95 15.18 -13.20
N GLY A 141 -0.15 15.79 -12.33
CA GLY A 141 1.18 16.28 -12.67
C GLY A 141 2.12 15.17 -13.14
N LEU A 142 2.13 14.00 -12.50
CA LEU A 142 2.94 12.85 -12.92
C LEU A 142 2.52 12.32 -14.30
N LYS A 143 1.21 12.20 -14.54
CA LYS A 143 0.67 11.78 -15.84
C LYS A 143 1.03 12.77 -16.95
N ALA A 144 0.87 14.07 -16.68
CA ALA A 144 1.21 15.13 -17.63
C ALA A 144 2.70 15.14 -17.95
N HIS A 145 3.56 14.99 -16.93
CA HIS A 145 5.01 14.89 -17.10
C HIS A 145 5.40 13.67 -17.93
N ALA A 146 4.87 12.49 -17.62
CA ALA A 146 5.13 11.28 -18.40
C ALA A 146 4.66 11.42 -19.86
N ALA A 147 3.53 12.09 -20.11
CA ALA A 147 3.00 12.33 -21.45
C ALA A 147 3.90 13.22 -22.32
N GLN A 148 4.73 14.09 -21.71
CA GLN A 148 5.73 14.88 -22.43
C GLN A 148 6.95 14.06 -22.86
N HIS A 149 7.20 12.93 -22.20
CA HIS A 149 8.39 12.10 -22.43
C HIS A 149 8.11 10.79 -23.16
N VAL A 150 6.86 10.31 -23.16
CA VAL A 150 6.46 9.06 -23.82
C VAL A 150 5.45 9.34 -24.92
N THR A 151 5.87 9.10 -26.16
CA THR A 151 5.04 9.31 -27.36
C THR A 151 4.11 8.13 -27.62
N ASP A 152 3.05 8.34 -28.40
CA ASP A 152 2.14 7.25 -28.80
C ASP A 152 2.86 6.17 -29.62
N LYS A 153 3.85 6.57 -30.43
CA LYS A 153 4.72 5.64 -31.16
C LYS A 153 5.54 4.74 -30.23
N MET A 154 6.04 5.30 -29.11
CA MET A 154 6.73 4.48 -28.10
C MET A 154 5.78 3.48 -27.46
N MET A 155 4.55 3.88 -27.15
CA MET A 155 3.53 2.98 -26.62
C MET A 155 3.16 1.85 -27.60
N GLN A 156 3.01 2.16 -28.90
CA GLN A 156 2.75 1.16 -29.94
C GLN A 156 3.88 0.11 -30.04
N ASN A 157 5.12 0.50 -29.74
CA ASN A 157 6.28 -0.38 -29.79
C ASN A 157 6.63 -0.98 -28.41
N ALA A 158 5.81 -0.78 -27.38
CA ALA A 158 6.15 -1.11 -26.00
C ALA A 158 6.39 -2.61 -25.80
N GLU A 159 5.59 -3.48 -26.41
CA GLU A 159 5.74 -4.94 -26.30
C GLU A 159 7.04 -5.45 -26.93
N HIS A 160 7.55 -4.76 -27.95
CA HIS A 160 8.82 -5.11 -28.59
C HIS A 160 10.02 -4.65 -27.76
N ILE A 161 9.91 -3.50 -27.09
CA ILE A 161 11.00 -2.95 -26.26
C ILE A 161 11.01 -3.61 -24.87
N TYR A 162 9.84 -3.81 -24.28
CA TYR A 162 9.64 -4.34 -22.93
C TYR A 162 8.73 -5.57 -22.95
N PRO A 163 9.19 -6.72 -23.48
CA PRO A 163 8.37 -7.93 -23.61
C PRO A 163 7.93 -8.54 -22.27
N HIS A 164 8.68 -8.26 -21.19
CA HIS A 164 8.31 -8.66 -19.83
C HIS A 164 7.69 -7.49 -19.09
N ASN A 165 6.51 -7.69 -18.51
CA ASN A 165 5.74 -6.66 -17.81
C ASN A 165 5.61 -5.38 -18.65
N THR A 166 5.09 -5.53 -19.88
CA THR A 166 4.88 -4.44 -20.82
C THR A 166 4.08 -3.31 -20.15
N PRO A 167 4.59 -2.07 -20.15
CA PRO A 167 3.85 -0.95 -19.60
C PRO A 167 2.55 -0.68 -20.36
N ALA A 168 1.42 -0.69 -19.66
CA ALA A 168 0.11 -0.42 -20.24
C ALA A 168 -0.22 1.08 -20.37
N THR A 169 0.58 1.96 -19.75
CA THR A 169 0.36 3.41 -19.75
C THR A 169 1.66 4.17 -19.98
N LYS A 170 1.56 5.42 -20.46
CA LYS A 170 2.71 6.32 -20.61
C LYS A 170 3.45 6.56 -19.31
N GLU A 171 2.73 6.66 -18.20
CA GLU A 171 3.30 6.79 -16.87
C GLU A 171 4.12 5.54 -16.49
N GLY A 172 3.55 4.35 -16.67
CA GLY A 172 4.26 3.09 -16.45
C GLY A 172 5.49 2.94 -17.34
N TYR A 173 5.39 3.35 -18.61
CA TYR A 173 6.50 3.34 -19.55
C TYR A 173 7.61 4.27 -19.08
N TYR A 174 7.28 5.47 -18.63
CA TYR A 174 8.24 6.43 -18.11
C TYR A 174 8.98 5.89 -16.88
N TYR A 175 8.28 5.27 -15.93
CA TYR A 175 8.91 4.61 -14.80
C TYR A 175 9.81 3.45 -15.23
N ARG A 176 9.37 2.65 -16.21
CA ARG A 176 10.16 1.55 -16.76
C ARG A 176 11.47 2.03 -17.40
N MET A 177 11.43 3.12 -18.16
CA MET A 177 12.63 3.75 -18.73
C MET A 177 13.63 4.17 -17.64
N ILE A 178 13.14 4.78 -16.56
CA ILE A 178 14.00 5.19 -15.44
C ILE A 178 14.56 3.96 -14.74
N PHE A 179 13.73 2.94 -14.49
CA PHE A 179 14.15 1.71 -13.83
C PHE A 179 15.29 1.03 -14.59
N GLU A 180 15.15 0.76 -15.89
CA GLU A 180 16.18 0.07 -16.68
C GLU A 180 17.45 0.91 -16.87
N ARG A 181 17.36 2.25 -16.77
CA ARG A 181 18.56 3.10 -16.72
C ARG A 181 19.43 2.82 -15.50
N PHE A 182 18.83 2.51 -14.35
CA PHE A 182 19.55 2.21 -13.11
C PHE A 182 19.81 0.70 -12.92
N PHE A 183 18.95 -0.14 -13.49
CA PHE A 183 18.98 -1.60 -13.37
C PHE A 183 18.88 -2.26 -14.76
N PRO A 184 19.93 -2.19 -15.59
CA PRO A 184 19.90 -2.66 -16.97
C PRO A 184 19.93 -4.19 -17.10
N GLN A 185 20.15 -4.92 -15.99
CA GLN A 185 20.25 -6.38 -16.02
C GLN A 185 18.86 -7.02 -16.15
N PRO A 186 18.68 -8.03 -17.02
CA PRO A 186 17.40 -8.75 -17.16
C PRO A 186 16.89 -9.33 -15.84
N GLY A 187 17.80 -9.78 -14.96
CA GLY A 187 17.49 -10.32 -13.63
C GLY A 187 16.70 -9.37 -12.72
N CYS A 188 16.76 -8.06 -12.96
CA CYS A 188 16.02 -7.06 -12.16
C CYS A 188 14.54 -6.92 -12.57
N LEU A 189 14.13 -7.55 -13.67
CA LEU A 189 12.76 -7.50 -14.20
C LEU A 189 11.89 -8.65 -13.71
N PHE A 190 12.52 -9.73 -13.24
CA PHE A 190 11.83 -10.92 -12.74
C PHE A 190 11.58 -10.78 -11.24
N LEU A 191 10.32 -10.58 -10.87
CA LEU A 191 9.84 -10.95 -9.55
C LEU A 191 9.41 -12.41 -9.70
N GLU A 192 10.16 -13.35 -9.13
CA GLU A 192 9.70 -14.74 -9.07
C GLU A 192 8.33 -14.76 -8.38
N GLU A 193 7.31 -15.28 -9.06
CA GLU A 193 6.04 -15.56 -8.40
C GLU A 193 6.33 -16.53 -7.25
N PRO A 194 5.85 -16.26 -6.03
CA PRO A 194 6.04 -17.19 -4.93
C PRO A 194 5.33 -18.50 -5.28
N VAL A 195 6.11 -19.59 -5.32
CA VAL A 195 5.62 -20.98 -5.39
C VAL A 195 4.70 -21.29 -4.21
#